data_AF-A0A6P7GY25-F1
#
_entry.id   AF-A0A6P7GY25-F1
#
_cell.length_a   1.000
_cell.length_b   1.000
_cell.length_c   1.000
_cell.angle_alpha   90.00
_cell.angle_beta   90.00
_cell.angle_gamma   90.00
#
_symmetry.space_group_name_H-M   'P 1'
#
loop_
_entity.id
_entity.type
_entity.pdbx_description
1 polymer ?
#
loop_
_entity_poly.entity_id
_entity_poly.type
_entity_poly.pdbx_seq_one_letter_code
_entity_poly.pdbx_strand_id
1 'polypeptide(L)'
;MRKMVLDRMVNLLCSGCVVPVVKYIKQCWQRGDTDISLIRYFVTEVLETIGPPYSSEFVHLFMPMVENDEITGTMRGDGENDPVSEFIGMY
;
A
#
# COMPACT_ATOMS: atom_id res chain seq x y z
N MET A 1 -9.71 -6.83 -14.97
CA MET A 1 -9.42 -5.47 -15.49
C MET A 1 -8.96 -4.49 -14.41
N ARG A 2 -9.71 -4.27 -13.30
CA ARG A 2 -9.28 -3.30 -12.26
C ARG A 2 -7.91 -3.59 -11.64
N LYS A 3 -7.60 -4.86 -11.31
CA LYS A 3 -6.26 -5.26 -10.84
C LYS A 3 -5.15 -4.89 -11.84
N MET A 4 -5.36 -5.11 -13.14
CA MET A 4 -4.40 -4.73 -14.18
C MET A 4 -4.10 -3.22 -14.20
N VAL A 5 -5.09 -2.37 -13.86
CA VAL A 5 -4.86 -0.93 -13.74
C VAL A 5 -4.00 -0.62 -12.51
N LEU A 6 -4.26 -1.30 -11.39
CA LEU A 6 -3.43 -1.18 -10.19
C LEU A 6 -2.00 -1.66 -10.44
N ASP A 7 -1.80 -2.75 -11.20
CA ASP A 7 -0.47 -3.21 -11.60
C ASP A 7 0.27 -2.11 -12.39
N ARG A 8 -0.43 -1.40 -13.26
CA ARG A 8 0.15 -0.24 -13.99
C ARG A 8 0.44 0.93 -13.06
N MET A 9 -0.35 1.16 -12.02
CA MET A 9 -0.07 2.17 -11.00
C MET A 9 1.16 1.82 -10.15
N VAL A 10 1.33 0.55 -9.78
CA VAL A 10 2.54 0.06 -9.10
C VAL A 10 3.76 0.25 -10.00
N ASN A 11 3.66 -0.06 -11.29
CA ASN A 11 4.73 0.22 -12.25
C ASN A 11 5.09 1.72 -12.34
N LEU A 12 4.09 2.62 -12.29
CA LEU A 12 4.33 4.07 -12.25
C LEU A 12 5.03 4.49 -10.95
N LEU A 13 4.64 3.89 -9.82
CA LEU A 13 5.29 4.10 -8.52
C LEU A 13 6.79 3.72 -8.61
N CYS A 14 7.10 2.54 -9.15
CA CYS A 14 8.49 2.09 -9.36
C CYS A 14 9.28 2.98 -10.32
N SER A 15 8.60 3.72 -11.19
CA SER A 15 9.22 4.67 -12.13
C SER A 15 9.44 6.07 -11.52
N GLY A 16 9.20 6.24 -10.21
CA GLY A 16 9.43 7.49 -9.47
C GLY A 16 8.17 8.32 -9.20
N CYS A 17 6.99 7.90 -9.70
CA CYS A 17 5.72 8.61 -9.46
C CYS A 17 5.05 8.19 -8.14
N VAL A 18 5.83 8.01 -7.07
CA VAL A 18 5.37 7.39 -5.81
C VAL A 18 4.28 8.22 -5.14
N VAL A 19 4.58 9.47 -4.78
CA VAL A 19 3.68 10.33 -4.00
C VAL A 19 2.34 10.57 -4.70
N PRO A 20 2.28 10.93 -6.01
CA PRO A 20 1.01 11.12 -6.70
C PRO A 20 0.14 9.87 -6.73
N VAL A 21 0.74 8.69 -6.97
CA VAL A 21 0.01 7.42 -7.05
C VAL A 21 -0.57 7.04 -5.69
N VAL A 22 0.25 7.05 -4.64
CA VAL A 22 -0.20 6.69 -3.28
C VAL A 22 -1.27 7.66 -2.79
N LYS A 23 -1.09 8.95 -3.05
CA LYS A 23 -2.10 9.98 -2.71
C LYS A 23 -3.42 9.74 -3.42
N TYR A 24 -3.40 9.37 -4.70
CA TYR A 24 -4.61 9.06 -5.45
C TYR A 24 -5.34 7.83 -4.87
N ILE A 25 -4.62 6.74 -4.61
CA ILE A 25 -5.21 5.53 -4.01
C ILE A 25 -5.80 5.82 -2.63
N LYS A 26 -5.09 6.59 -1.79
CA LYS A 26 -5.59 7.03 -0.48
C LYS A 26 -6.91 7.80 -0.62
N GLN A 27 -7.03 8.67 -1.62
CA GLN A 27 -8.28 9.42 -1.86
C GLN A 27 -9.43 8.52 -2.31
N CYS A 28 -9.18 7.56 -3.20
CA CYS A 28 -10.18 6.55 -3.60
C CYS A 28 -10.68 5.75 -2.40
N TRP A 29 -9.76 5.32 -1.54
CA TRP A 29 -10.12 4.66 -0.29
C TRP A 29 -10.96 5.55 0.63
N GLN A 30 -10.54 6.79 0.88
CA GLN A 30 -11.27 7.74 1.74
C GLN A 30 -12.66 8.12 1.22
N ARG A 31 -12.85 8.12 -0.09
CA ARG A 31 -14.15 8.36 -0.72
C ARG A 31 -15.09 7.16 -0.64
N GLY A 32 -14.56 5.97 -0.39
CA GLY A 32 -15.34 4.72 -0.38
C GLY A 32 -15.87 4.31 -1.75
N ASP A 33 -15.32 4.88 -2.84
CA ASP A 33 -15.74 4.59 -4.22
C ASP A 33 -15.01 3.40 -4.85
N THR A 34 -14.09 2.79 -4.09
CA THR A 34 -13.25 1.66 -4.52
C THR A 34 -13.34 0.53 -3.49
N ASP A 35 -13.56 -0.69 -3.98
CA ASP A 35 -13.66 -1.89 -3.15
C ASP A 35 -12.41 -2.09 -2.28
N ILE A 36 -12.62 -2.43 -1.01
CA ILE A 36 -11.52 -2.61 -0.05
C ILE A 36 -10.53 -3.71 -0.46
N SER A 37 -10.99 -4.73 -1.19
CA SER A 37 -10.14 -5.79 -1.74
C SER A 37 -9.17 -5.30 -2.82
N LEU A 38 -9.51 -4.21 -3.53
CA LEU A 38 -8.65 -3.56 -4.51
C LEU A 38 -7.62 -2.66 -3.81
N ILE A 39 -8.02 -1.95 -2.75
CA ILE A 39 -7.08 -1.19 -1.92
C ILE A 39 -6.07 -2.14 -1.26
N ARG A 40 -6.55 -3.25 -0.68
CA ARG A 40 -5.71 -4.32 -0.13
C ARG A 40 -4.72 -4.83 -1.17
N TYR A 41 -5.21 -5.20 -2.35
CA TYR A 41 -4.34 -5.65 -3.44
C TYR A 41 -3.23 -4.64 -3.76
N PHE A 42 -3.56 -3.35 -3.92
CA PHE A 42 -2.55 -2.33 -4.14
C PHE A 42 -1.54 -2.23 -3.00
N VAL A 43 -2.00 -2.24 -1.74
CA VAL A 43 -1.11 -2.17 -0.57
C VAL A 43 -0.17 -3.37 -0.51
N THR A 44 -0.68 -4.59 -0.77
CA THR A 44 0.12 -5.81 -0.85
C THR A 44 1.22 -5.69 -1.91
N GLU A 45 0.86 -5.35 -3.15
CA GLU A 45 1.83 -5.24 -4.24
C GLU A 45 2.90 -4.18 -3.95
N VAL A 46 2.52 -3.04 -3.35
CA VAL A 46 3.49 -2.01 -2.97
C VAL A 46 4.45 -2.53 -1.91
N LEU A 47 3.95 -3.14 -0.83
CA LEU A 47 4.78 -3.68 0.26
C LEU A 47 5.73 -4.79 -0.21
N GLU A 48 5.32 -5.60 -1.19
CA GLU A 48 6.18 -6.64 -1.77
C GLU A 48 7.22 -6.09 -2.76
N THR A 49 7.02 -4.88 -3.29
CA THR A 49 7.87 -4.31 -4.35
C THR A 49 8.91 -3.32 -3.82
N ILE A 50 8.62 -2.60 -2.73
CA ILE A 50 9.49 -1.54 -2.23
C ILE A 50 10.29 -1.98 -1.01
N GLY A 51 11.41 -1.30 -0.76
CA GLY A 51 12.23 -1.49 0.44
C GLY A 51 12.76 -0.16 0.98
N PRO A 52 13.26 -0.12 2.22
CA PRO A 52 13.77 1.09 2.84
C PRO A 52 15.06 1.60 2.17
N PRO A 53 15.45 2.88 2.40
CA PRO A 53 14.80 3.87 3.27
C PRO A 53 13.55 4.53 2.63
N TYR A 54 12.52 4.80 3.43
CA TYR A 54 11.33 5.50 2.97
C TYR A 54 11.37 6.99 3.34
N SER A 55 10.77 7.83 2.48
CA SER A 55 10.57 9.24 2.78
C SER A 55 9.42 9.42 3.77
N SER A 56 9.52 10.43 4.63
CA SER A 56 8.44 10.76 5.59
C SER A 56 7.11 11.07 4.90
N GLU A 57 7.16 11.68 3.70
CA GLU A 57 5.96 11.96 2.92
C GLU A 57 5.26 10.68 2.47
N PHE A 58 6.02 9.68 1.98
CA PHE A 58 5.46 8.38 1.62
C PHE A 58 4.84 7.69 2.83
N VAL A 59 5.57 7.62 3.94
CA VAL A 59 5.11 6.97 5.18
C VAL A 59 3.81 7.62 5.66
N HIS A 60 3.73 8.95 5.72
CA HIS A 60 2.51 9.66 6.14
C HIS A 60 1.31 9.39 5.23
N LEU A 61 1.54 9.21 3.92
CA LEU A 61 0.47 8.89 2.97
C LEU A 61 0.04 7.42 3.07
N PHE A 62 0.99 6.51 3.20
CA PHE A 62 0.77 5.07 3.07
C PHE A 62 0.35 4.41 4.39
N MET A 63 0.93 4.83 5.53
CA MET A 63 0.71 4.24 6.85
C MET A 63 -0.77 4.05 7.22
N PRO A 64 -1.67 5.03 7.01
CA PRO A 64 -3.08 4.85 7.38
C PRO A 64 -3.79 3.69 6.66
N MET A 65 -3.35 3.33 5.44
CA MET A 65 -3.88 2.17 4.73
C MET A 65 -3.26 0.86 5.24
N VAL A 66 -1.98 0.89 5.66
CA VAL A 66 -1.25 -0.27 6.17
C VAL A 66 -1.71 -0.64 7.59
N GLU A 67 -2.01 0.34 8.43
CA GLU A 67 -2.52 0.12 9.80
C GLU A 67 -3.97 -0.36 9.83
N ASN A 68 -4.73 -0.13 8.76
CA ASN A 68 -6.13 -0.48 8.71
C ASN A 68 -6.33 -2.01 8.59
N ASP A 69 -6.86 -2.63 9.65
CA ASP A 69 -7.06 -4.08 9.70
C ASP A 69 -8.05 -4.61 8.65
N GLU A 70 -9.00 -3.82 8.16
CA GLU A 70 -9.87 -4.23 7.06
C GLU A 70 -9.11 -4.30 5.72
N ILE A 71 -7.98 -3.60 5.61
CA ILE A 71 -7.08 -3.67 4.46
C ILE A 71 -6.05 -4.79 4.67
N THR A 72 -5.29 -4.77 5.77
CA THR A 72 -4.10 -5.62 5.92
C THR A 72 -4.23 -6.73 6.99
N GLY A 73 -5.36 -6.83 7.69
CA GLY A 73 -5.51 -7.74 8.84
C GLY A 73 -5.31 -9.22 8.52
N THR A 74 -5.57 -9.66 7.28
CA THR A 74 -5.31 -11.05 6.85
C THR A 74 -3.88 -11.27 6.35
N MET A 75 -3.08 -10.21 6.21
CA MET A 75 -1.69 -10.29 5.75
C MET A 75 -0.74 -10.51 6.92
N ARG A 76 -1.13 -10.04 8.12
CA ARG A 76 -0.40 -10.25 9.37
C ARG A 76 -0.52 -11.73 9.79
N GLY A 77 0.43 -12.56 9.37
CA GLY A 77 0.51 -13.99 9.70
C GLY A 77 1.57 -14.30 10.76
N ASP A 78 1.54 -15.52 11.32
CA ASP A 78 2.48 -16.00 12.36
C ASP A 78 3.91 -16.29 11.84
N GLY A 79 4.28 -15.85 10.64
CA GLY A 79 5.57 -16.11 10.00
C GLY A 79 6.60 -14.99 10.21
N GLU A 80 7.89 -15.34 10.18
CA GLU A 80 9.02 -14.40 10.41
C GLU A 80 9.18 -13.27 9.36
N ASN A 81 8.41 -13.28 8.26
CA ASN A 81 8.49 -12.29 7.17
C ASN A 81 7.10 -11.73 6.80
N ASP A 82 6.43 -11.05 7.74
CA ASP A 82 5.21 -10.29 7.44
C ASP A 82 5.57 -8.86 7.01
N PRO A 83 5.39 -8.49 5.72
CA PRO A 83 5.79 -7.18 5.21
C PRO A 83 5.00 -6.03 5.84
N VAL A 84 3.80 -6.29 6.39
CA VAL A 84 3.02 -5.29 7.12
C VAL A 84 3.67 -4.98 8.46
N SER A 85 3.98 -6.00 9.25
CA SER A 85 4.66 -5.85 10.54
C SER A 85 6.07 -5.29 10.39
N GLU A 86 6.80 -5.69 9.34
CA GLU A 86 8.11 -5.11 9.02
C GLU A 86 7.99 -3.61 8.73
N PHE A 87 7.05 -3.20 7.86
CA PHE A 87 6.85 -1.79 7.54
C PHE A 87 6.45 -0.96 8.78
N ILE A 88 5.51 -1.46 9.57
CA ILE A 88 5.06 -0.78 10.80
C ILE A 88 6.21 -0.73 11.82
N GLY A 89 6.98 -1.80 12.00
CA GLY A 89 8.08 -1.85 12.97
C GLY A 89 9.20 -0.84 12.70
N MET A 90 9.25 -0.24 11.51
CA MET A 90 10.21 0.80 11.16
C MET A 90 9.78 2.23 11.55
N TYR A 91 8.51 2.49 11.91
CA TYR A 91 7.97 3.85 12.12
C TYR A 91 6.96 3.94 13.28
#